data_AF-A0A967WG04-F1
#
_entry.id   AF-A0A967WG04-F1
#
_cell.length_a   1.000
_cell.length_b   1.000
_cell.length_c   1.000
_cell.angle_alpha   90.00
_cell.angle_beta   90.00
_cell.angle_gamma   90.00
#
_symmetry.space_group_name_H-M   'P 1'
#
loop_
_entity.id
_entity.type
_entity.pdbx_description
1 polymer ?
#
loop_
_entity_poly.entity_id
_entity_poly.type
_entity_poly.pdbx_seq_one_letter_code
_entity_poly.pdbx_strand_id
1 'polypeptide(L)'
;AGIDLSVGATLALSTVVTANLLQQELPVLLAVVIGLALGAALGFVNGLIITKTKVPPFVATLGMMTVARGLALTYTQGRPIT
;
A
#
# COMPACT_ATOMS: atom_id res chain seq x y z
N ALA A 1 -18.02 -0.38 15.60
CA ALA A 1 -17.55 0.33 14.38
C ALA A 1 -16.04 0.16 14.29
N GLY A 2 -15.53 -0.47 13.24
CA GLY A 2 -14.08 -0.62 13.03
C GLY A 2 -13.53 0.65 12.40
N ILE A 3 -12.63 1.35 13.08
CA ILE A 3 -11.88 2.46 12.50
C ILE A 3 -10.89 1.84 11.51
N ASP A 4 -11.19 1.93 10.21
CA ASP A 4 -10.33 1.44 9.14
C ASP A 4 -9.24 2.48 8.85
N LEU A 5 -8.12 2.33 9.55
CA LEU A 5 -6.95 3.19 9.38
C LEU A 5 -6.08 2.77 8.19
N SER A 6 -6.35 1.62 7.54
CA SER A 6 -5.53 1.13 6.43
C SER A 6 -5.76 1.86 5.12
N VAL A 7 -6.91 2.51 4.95
CA VAL A 7 -7.28 3.19 3.69
C VAL A 7 -6.27 4.29 3.35
N GLY A 8 -5.83 5.05 4.36
CA GLY A 8 -4.81 6.08 4.17
C GLY A 8 -3.42 5.51 3.83
N ALA A 9 -3.09 4.33 4.36
CA ALA A 9 -1.82 3.65 4.12
C ALA A 9 -1.75 2.97 2.75
N THR A 10 -2.84 2.33 2.33
CA THR A 10 -2.98 1.74 0.99
C THR A 10 -2.97 2.83 -0.07
N LEU A 11 -3.65 3.95 0.17
CA LEU A 11 -3.56 5.13 -0.68
C LEU A 11 -2.12 5.62 -0.79
N ALA A 12 -1.44 5.89 0.33
CA ALA A 12 -0.07 6.40 0.34
C ALA A 12 0.94 5.48 -0.38
N LEU A 13 0.80 4.16 -0.24
CA LEU A 13 1.64 3.21 -0.96
C LEU A 13 1.36 3.21 -2.46
N SER A 14 0.08 3.14 -2.84
CA SER A 14 -0.31 3.08 -4.25
C SER A 14 0.12 4.34 -4.99
N THR A 15 0.03 5.51 -4.35
CA THR A 15 0.46 6.78 -4.94
C THR A 15 1.97 6.87 -5.07
N VAL A 16 2.74 6.43 -4.07
CA VAL A 16 4.21 6.41 -4.13
C VAL A 16 4.72 5.46 -5.22
N VAL A 17 4.14 4.27 -5.35
CA VAL A 17 4.52 3.33 -6.40
C VAL A 17 4.15 3.87 -7.78
N THR A 18 2.94 4.43 -7.93
CA THR A 18 2.50 5.02 -9.20
C THR A 18 3.39 6.21 -9.60
N ALA A 19 3.72 7.09 -8.64
CA ALA A 19 4.62 8.22 -8.87
C ALA A 19 6.04 7.76 -9.27
N ASN A 20 6.55 6.71 -8.64
CA ASN A 20 7.86 6.16 -9.00
C ASN A 20 7.87 5.58 -10.42
N LEU A 21 6.83 4.84 -10.80
CA LEU A 21 6.72 4.28 -12.15
C LEU A 21 6.60 5.38 -13.21
N LEU A 22 5.87 6.45 -12.93
CA LEU A 22 5.80 7.63 -13.80
C LEU A 22 7.16 8.33 -13.95
N GLN A 23 7.99 8.37 -12.89
CA GLN A 23 9.37 8.88 -12.99
C GLN A 23 10.28 8.01 -13.83
N GLN A 24 10.02 6.71 -13.93
CA GLN A 24 10.77 5.79 -14.80
C GLN A 24 10.33 5.88 -16.27
N GLU A 25 9.58 6.93 -16.65
CA GLU A 25 9.02 7.14 -17.99
C GLU A 25 8.15 5.97 -18.50
N LEU A 26 7.62 5.15 -17.59
CA LEU A 26 6.72 4.07 -17.98
C LEU A 26 5.38 4.64 -18.48
N PRO A 27 4.70 3.93 -19.40
CA PRO A 27 3.39 4.33 -19.88
C PRO A 27 2.42 4.56 -18.72
N VAL A 28 1.78 5.72 -18.68
CA VAL A 28 0.84 6.13 -17.62
C VAL A 28 -0.19 5.05 -17.32
N LEU A 29 -0.70 4.39 -18.35
CA LEU A 29 -1.69 3.32 -18.21
C LEU A 29 -1.15 2.12 -17.43
N LEU A 30 0.13 1.77 -17.63
CA LEU A 30 0.79 0.67 -16.93
C LEU A 30 1.04 1.03 -15.46
N ALA A 31 1.47 2.26 -15.19
CA ALA A 31 1.67 2.76 -13.82
C ALA A 31 0.35 2.73 -13.00
N VAL A 32 -0.76 3.16 -13.61
CA VAL A 32 -2.09 3.14 -12.98
C VAL A 32 -2.57 1.71 -12.71
N VAL A 33 -2.41 0.79 -13.66
CA VAL A 33 -2.80 -0.61 -13.48
C VAL A 33 -2.00 -1.26 -12.35
N ILE A 34 -0.69 -1.00 -12.29
CA ILE A 34 0.17 -1.53 -11.22
C ILE A 34 -0.22 -0.94 -9.86
N GLY A 35 -0.47 0.37 -9.78
CA GLY A 35 -0.92 1.04 -8.56
C GLY A 35 -2.24 0.49 -8.02
N LEU A 36 -3.22 0.27 -8.92
CA LEU A 36 -4.51 -0.34 -8.58
C LEU A 36 -4.37 -1.80 -8.13
N ALA A 37 -3.56 -2.59 -8.83
CA ALA A 37 -3.30 -3.99 -8.48
C ALA A 37 -2.65 -4.11 -7.10
N LEU A 38 -1.70 -3.23 -6.78
CA LEU A 38 -1.08 -3.14 -5.45
C LEU A 38 -2.08 -2.77 -4.36
N GLY A 39 -2.89 -1.73 -4.59
CA GLY A 39 -3.94 -1.32 -3.66
C GLY A 39 -4.94 -2.45 -3.38
N ALA A 40 -5.37 -3.15 -4.43
CA ALA A 40 -6.28 -4.29 -4.32
C ALA A 40 -5.64 -5.47 -3.57
N ALA A 41 -4.38 -5.80 -3.84
CA ALA A 41 -3.67 -6.88 -3.15
C ALA A 41 -3.51 -6.59 -1.65
N LEU A 42 -3.14 -5.37 -1.29
CA LEU A 42 -2.97 -4.94 0.10
C LEU A 42 -4.32 -4.90 0.85
N GLY A 43 -5.37 -4.41 0.20
CA GLY A 43 -6.74 -4.46 0.73
C GLY A 43 -7.22 -5.89 0.96
N PHE A 44 -6.93 -6.79 0.02
CA PHE A 44 -7.24 -8.21 0.13
C PHE A 44 -6.51 -8.88 1.30
N VAL A 45 -5.20 -8.62 1.47
CA VAL A 45 -4.41 -9.16 2.59
C VAL A 45 -4.95 -8.66 3.93
N ASN A 46 -5.26 -7.37 4.06
CA ASN A 46 -5.88 -6.82 5.27
C ASN A 46 -7.24 -7.47 5.57
N GLY A 47 -8.10 -7.59 4.55
CA GLY A 47 -9.39 -8.25 4.68
C GLY A 47 -9.25 -9.73 5.10
N LEU A 48 -8.28 -10.44 4.53
CA LEU A 48 -7.99 -11.84 4.85
C LEU A 48 -7.52 -12.02 6.30
N ILE A 49 -6.61 -11.15 6.77
CA ILE A 49 -6.12 -11.17 8.15
C ILE A 49 -7.27 -10.89 9.12
N ILE A 50 -8.09 -9.88 8.86
CA ILE A 50 -9.22 -9.55 9.74
C ILE A 50 -10.22 -10.72 9.80
N THR A 51 -10.54 -11.33 8.65
CA THR A 51 -11.53 -12.41 8.58
C THR A 51 -11.03 -13.75 9.12
N LYS A 52 -9.77 -14.14 8.86
CA LYS A 52 -9.21 -15.43 9.33
C LYS A 52 -8.73 -15.40 10.77
N THR A 53 -7.96 -14.39 11.16
CA THR A 53 -7.34 -14.35 12.50
C THR A 53 -8.18 -13.61 13.54
N LYS A 54 -9.36 -13.07 13.15
CA LYS A 54 -10.29 -12.33 14.02
C LYS A 54 -9.63 -11.21 14.82
N VAL A 55 -8.49 -10.72 14.33
CA VAL A 55 -7.74 -9.64 14.95
C VAL A 55 -8.52 -8.34 14.74
N PRO A 56 -8.58 -7.44 15.73
CA PRO A 56 -9.21 -6.15 15.53
C PRO A 56 -8.62 -5.44 14.29
N PRO A 57 -9.47 -4.83 13.42
CA PRO A 57 -9.03 -4.18 12.19
C PRO A 57 -7.84 -3.24 12.41
N PHE A 58 -7.87 -2.48 13.50
CA PHE A 58 -6.79 -1.57 13.91
C PHE A 58 -5.40 -2.24 13.93
N VAL A 59 -5.27 -3.45 14.47
CA VAL A 59 -3.98 -4.16 14.57
C VAL A 59 -3.49 -4.62 13.20
N ALA A 60 -4.39 -5.15 12.37
CA ALA A 60 -4.06 -5.57 11.01
C ALA A 60 -3.60 -4.38 10.16
N THR A 61 -4.34 -3.26 10.25
CA THR A 61 -4.03 -2.03 9.51
C THR A 61 -2.71 -1.37 9.95
N LEU A 62 -2.39 -1.33 11.25
CA LEU A 62 -1.09 -0.84 11.76
C LEU A 62 0.09 -1.71 11.32
N GLY A 63 -0.10 -3.03 11.31
CA GLY A 63 0.89 -3.96 10.78
C GLY A 63 1.17 -3.70 9.30
N MET A 64 0.10 -3.53 8.51
CA MET A 64 0.22 -3.23 7.09
C MET A 64 0.89 -1.89 6.83
N MET A 65 0.60 -0.84 7.61
CA MET A 65 1.32 0.44 7.55
C MET A 65 2.83 0.28 7.71
N THR A 66 3.26 -0.56 8.64
CA THR A 66 4.69 -0.80 8.90
C THR A 66 5.34 -1.53 7.74
N VAL A 67 4.71 -2.59 7.23
CA VAL A 67 5.19 -3.35 6.06
C VAL A 67 5.24 -2.45 4.83
N ALA A 68 4.19 -1.67 4.62
CA ALA A 68 4.06 -0.73 3.53
C ALA A 68 5.17 0.30 3.50
N ARG A 69 5.43 0.91 4.65
CA ARG A 69 6.48 1.91 4.81
C ARG A 69 7.87 1.29 4.70
N GLY A 70 8.06 0.07 5.20
CA GLY A 70 9.28 -0.70 5.02
C GLY A 70 9.56 -1.00 3.56
N LEU A 71 8.57 -1.50 2.82
CA LEU A 71 8.67 -1.74 1.38
C LEU A 71 8.95 -0.45 0.61
N ALA A 72 8.26 0.64 0.93
CA ALA A 72 8.53 1.94 0.32
C ALA A 72 9.99 2.38 0.57
N LEU A 73 10.48 2.31 1.81
CA LEU A 73 11.86 2.67 2.16
C LEU A 73 12.90 1.78 1.48
N THR A 74 12.65 0.47 1.39
CA THR A 74 13.52 -0.47 0.68
C THR A 74 13.54 -0.16 -0.81
N TYR A 75 12.38 0.14 -1.39
CA TYR A 75 12.26 0.44 -2.82
C TYR A 75 12.88 1.79 -3.19
N THR A 76 12.77 2.78 -2.30
CA THR A 76 13.37 4.11 -2.51
C THR A 76 14.79 4.26 -1.99
N GLN A 77 15.38 3.19 -1.42
CA GLN A 77 16.64 3.24 -0.68
C GLN A 77 16.69 4.38 0.38
N GLY A 78 15.54 4.72 0.97
CA GLY A 78 15.41 5.81 1.92
C GLY A 78 15.42 7.23 1.32
N ARG A 79 15.36 7.38 -0.01
CA ARG A 79 15.30 8.71 -0.66
C ARG A 79 13.85 9.10 -0.97
N PRO A 80 13.42 10.34 -0.67
CA PRO A 80 12.12 10.84 -1.09
C PRO A 80 12.03 10.84 -2.62
N ILE A 81 10.93 10.33 -3.15
CA ILE A 81 10.62 10.41 -4.59
C ILE A 81 9.93 11.76 -4.78
N THR A 82 10.65 12.75 -5.30
CA THR A 82 10.17 14.11 -5.63
C THR A 82 9.76 14.19 -7.08
#